data_AF-A0AAF0J7T3-F1
#
_entry.id   AF-A0AAF0J7T3-F1
#
_cell.length_a   1.000
_cell.length_b   1.000
_cell.length_c   1.000
_cell.angle_alpha   90.00
_cell.angle_beta   90.00
_cell.angle_gamma   90.00
#
_symmetry.space_group_name_H-M   'P 1'
#
loop_
_entity.id
_entity.type
_entity.pdbx_description
1 polymer ?
#
loop_
_entity_poly.entity_id
_entity_poly.type
_entity_poly.pdbx_seq_one_letter_code
_entity_poly.pdbx_strand_id
1 'polypeptide(L)'
;MIARIPQQTRMLRVAGQQVRHASGLPIPPKIATPKSVSGGSGTSSSTEAVVNFYKSLPKGPAPEKRAVGIKAKYFDGKNASGKPILATIGALLLIGYTIEYNGHLKYHKNAHH
;
A
#
# COMPACT_ATOMS: atom_id res chain seq x y z
N MET A 1 39.42 65.67 15.78
CA MET A 1 39.84 64.45 16.50
C MET A 1 38.59 63.81 17.12
N ILE A 2 37.79 63.10 16.32
CA ILE A 2 37.64 61.63 16.26
C ILE A 2 37.19 61.01 17.59
N ALA A 3 35.86 60.90 17.77
CA ALA A 3 35.24 60.07 18.81
C ALA A 3 35.19 58.62 18.32
N ARG A 4 35.84 57.71 19.07
CA ARG A 4 35.92 56.27 18.77
C ARG A 4 34.72 55.56 19.38
N ILE A 5 33.80 55.11 18.53
CA ILE A 5 32.69 54.24 18.93
C ILE A 5 33.23 52.83 19.22
N PRO A 6 33.00 52.25 20.41
CA PRO A 6 33.32 50.85 20.65
C PRO A 6 32.31 49.93 19.94
N GLN A 7 32.84 49.07 19.07
CA GLN A 7 32.13 48.01 18.36
C GLN A 7 31.44 47.09 19.38
N GLN A 8 30.11 46.93 19.25
CA GLN A 8 29.37 45.90 19.97
C GLN A 8 29.73 44.52 19.40
N THR A 9 30.64 43.83 20.06
CA THR A 9 30.89 42.40 19.81
C THR A 9 29.74 41.59 20.41
N ARG A 10 28.58 41.56 19.72
CA ARG A 10 27.53 40.59 20.02
C ARG A 10 27.95 39.26 19.41
N MET A 11 28.77 38.50 20.13
CA MET A 11 29.02 37.09 19.82
C MET A 11 27.72 36.32 20.10
N LEU A 12 26.83 36.28 19.12
CA LEU A 12 25.80 35.25 19.08
C LEU A 12 26.52 33.94 18.75
N ARG A 13 27.05 33.29 19.78
CA ARG A 13 27.50 31.91 19.72
C ARG A 13 26.24 31.06 19.55
N VAL A 14 25.76 30.95 18.30
CA VAL A 14 24.90 29.85 17.89
C VAL A 14 25.82 28.63 17.95
N ALA A 15 25.96 28.09 19.16
CA ALA A 15 26.29 26.70 19.32
C ALA A 15 25.13 25.95 18.68
N GLY A 16 25.25 25.71 17.37
CA GLY A 16 24.51 24.66 16.70
C GLY A 16 24.72 23.44 17.56
N GLN A 17 23.68 23.11 18.31
CA GLN A 17 23.61 21.99 19.21
C GLN A 17 23.84 20.79 18.30
N GLN A 18 25.10 20.36 18.16
CA GLN A 18 25.47 19.14 17.50
C GLN A 18 24.87 18.04 18.35
N VAL A 19 23.61 17.71 18.09
CA VAL A 19 23.03 16.48 18.60
C VAL A 19 23.66 15.38 17.76
N ARG A 20 24.82 14.92 18.23
CA ARG A 20 25.50 13.75 17.71
C ARG A 20 24.63 12.56 18.08
N HIS A 21 23.59 12.31 17.28
CA HIS A 21 22.83 11.07 17.32
C HIS A 21 23.68 9.97 16.68
N ALA A 22 24.79 9.61 17.34
CA ALA A 22 25.54 8.40 17.03
C ALA A 22 24.79 7.22 17.66
N SER A 23 23.60 6.90 17.14
CA SER A 23 22.94 5.64 17.47
C SER A 23 23.61 4.53 16.67
N GLY A 24 24.40 3.69 17.32
CA GLY A 24 24.98 2.46 16.77
C GLY A 24 23.94 1.37 16.45
N LEU A 25 22.71 1.75 16.10
CA LEU A 25 21.67 0.85 15.64
C LEU A 25 21.74 0.79 14.10
N PRO A 26 21.64 -0.39 13.48
CA PRO A 26 21.51 -0.55 12.02
C PRO A 26 20.26 0.09 11.41
N ILE A 27 19.45 0.78 12.21
CA ILE A 27 18.18 1.38 11.85
C ILE A 27 18.39 2.90 11.85
N PRO A 28 18.45 3.54 10.67
CA PRO A 28 18.64 4.98 10.62
C PRO A 28 17.45 5.69 11.29
N PRO A 29 17.69 6.75 12.08
CA PRO A 29 16.62 7.55 12.68
C PRO A 29 15.72 8.12 11.56
N LYS A 30 14.46 8.42 11.87
CA LYS A 30 13.48 9.00 10.93
C LYS A 30 13.85 10.44 10.53
N ILE A 31 14.94 10.60 9.78
CA ILE A 31 15.33 11.82 9.09
C ILE A 31 14.75 11.76 7.68
N ALA A 32 13.50 12.20 7.59
CA ALA A 32 12.68 12.19 6.39
C ALA A 32 12.44 10.78 5.81
N THR A 33 11.34 10.61 5.09
CA THR A 33 10.99 9.31 4.49
C THR A 33 12.14 8.83 3.58
N PRO A 34 12.41 7.52 3.46
CA PRO A 34 13.53 7.00 2.67
C PRO A 34 13.54 7.46 1.20
N LYS A 35 12.42 8.00 0.70
CA LYS A 35 12.31 8.66 -0.61
C LYS A 35 13.08 9.98 -0.73
N SER A 36 13.27 10.71 0.36
CA SER A 36 13.93 12.03 0.36
C SER A 36 15.46 11.94 0.35
N VAL A 37 16.01 10.80 0.77
CA VAL A 37 17.46 10.57 0.87
C VAL A 37 18.02 9.76 -0.31
N SER A 38 17.15 9.18 -1.14
CA SER A 38 17.53 8.49 -2.39
C SER A 38 17.56 9.48 -3.56
N GLY A 39 18.59 10.32 -3.62
CA GLY A 39 18.82 11.19 -4.76
C GLY A 39 19.81 12.28 -4.38
N GLY A 40 21.06 12.12 -4.80
CA GLY A 40 22.05 13.19 -4.71
C GLY A 40 21.50 14.45 -5.38
N SER A 41 21.62 15.59 -4.70
CA SER A 41 21.07 16.91 -5.01
C SER A 41 19.58 17.08 -4.67
N GLY A 42 19.28 18.08 -3.83
CA GLY A 42 17.95 18.43 -3.31
C GLY A 42 16.92 18.94 -4.33
N THR A 43 17.09 18.57 -5.60
CA THR A 43 16.22 18.88 -6.74
C THR A 43 15.38 17.67 -7.19
N SER A 44 15.66 16.45 -6.71
CA SER A 44 14.97 15.22 -7.10
C SER A 44 13.48 15.20 -6.73
N SER A 45 13.12 15.57 -5.51
CA SER A 45 11.73 15.58 -5.02
C SER A 45 10.86 16.64 -5.72
N SER A 46 11.39 17.84 -5.93
CA SER A 46 10.70 18.92 -6.64
C SER A 46 10.50 18.58 -8.12
N THR A 47 11.48 17.94 -8.75
CA THR A 47 11.38 17.52 -10.17
C THR A 47 10.38 16.36 -10.33
N GLU A 48 10.38 15.39 -9.42
CA GLU A 48 9.38 14.31 -9.40
C GLU A 48 7.96 14.82 -9.19
N ALA A 49 7.77 15.81 -8.32
CA ALA A 49 6.46 16.42 -8.08
C ALA A 49 5.90 17.09 -9.35
N VAL A 50 6.74 17.81 -10.09
CA VAL A 50 6.34 18.46 -11.36
C VAL A 50 6.06 17.42 -12.45
N VAL A 51 6.90 16.38 -12.57
CA VAL A 51 6.66 15.27 -13.52
C VAL A 51 5.37 14.52 -13.17
N ASN A 52 5.11 14.28 -11.88
CA ASN A 52 3.89 13.62 -11.43
C ASN A 52 2.66 14.49 -11.65
N PHE A 53 2.75 15.81 -11.46
CA PHE A 53 1.68 16.75 -11.79
C PHE A 53 1.26 16.64 -13.26
N TYR A 54 2.22 16.66 -14.19
CA TYR A 54 1.90 16.50 -15.62
C TYR A 54 1.42 15.09 -15.99
N LYS A 55 1.85 14.05 -15.26
CA LYS A 55 1.31 12.70 -15.42
C LYS A 55 -0.11 12.55 -14.88
N SER A 56 -0.44 13.24 -13.80
CA SER A 56 -1.71 13.14 -13.07
C SER A 56 -2.77 14.12 -13.55
N LEU A 57 -2.44 15.02 -14.48
CA LEU A 57 -3.41 15.84 -15.20
C LEU A 57 -4.58 14.95 -15.63
N PRO A 58 -5.84 15.32 -15.32
CA PRO A 58 -7.00 14.50 -15.65
C PRO A 58 -7.05 14.25 -17.15
N LYS A 59 -6.52 13.12 -17.57
CA LYS A 59 -6.80 12.56 -18.88
C LYS A 59 -8.27 12.17 -18.82
N GLY A 60 -8.99 12.36 -19.94
CA GLY A 60 -10.41 12.02 -20.02
C GLY A 60 -10.70 10.62 -19.45
N PRO A 61 -11.96 10.34 -19.09
CA PRO A 61 -12.33 9.14 -18.34
C PRO A 61 -11.61 7.92 -18.90
N ALA A 62 -10.81 7.26 -18.05
CA ALA A 62 -10.06 6.08 -18.45
C ALA A 62 -11.05 5.09 -19.08
N PRO A 63 -10.73 4.51 -20.25
CA PRO A 63 -11.66 3.63 -20.95
C PRO A 63 -12.11 2.54 -20.00
N GLU A 64 -13.42 2.37 -19.89
CA GLU A 64 -14.01 1.37 -19.01
C GLU A 64 -13.38 0.02 -19.39
N LYS A 65 -12.56 -0.52 -18.47
CA LYS A 65 -11.90 -1.79 -18.69
C LYS A 65 -13.02 -2.80 -18.84
N ARG A 66 -13.26 -3.26 -20.08
CA ARG A 66 -14.23 -4.32 -20.36
C ARG A 66 -13.98 -5.43 -19.36
N ALA A 67 -14.98 -5.76 -18.57
CA ALA A 67 -14.88 -6.78 -17.55
C ALA A 67 -14.79 -8.15 -18.23
N VAL A 68 -13.59 -8.52 -18.69
CA VAL A 68 -13.30 -9.80 -19.30
C VAL A 68 -12.90 -10.76 -18.19
N GLY A 69 -13.61 -11.89 -18.10
CA GLY A 69 -13.33 -12.95 -17.13
C GLY A 69 -14.18 -12.90 -15.85
N ILE A 70 -14.18 -14.03 -15.14
CA ILE A 70 -14.94 -14.25 -13.90
C ILE A 70 -14.51 -13.31 -12.76
N LYS A 71 -13.22 -12.94 -12.69
CA LYS A 71 -12.73 -11.94 -11.72
C LYS A 71 -13.37 -10.57 -11.94
N ALA A 72 -13.32 -10.07 -13.18
CA ALA A 72 -13.88 -8.75 -13.48
C ALA A 72 -15.42 -8.68 -13.35
N LYS A 73 -16.11 -9.81 -13.48
CA LYS A 73 -17.58 -9.90 -13.35
C LYS A 73 -18.10 -10.03 -11.92
N TYR A 74 -17.32 -10.59 -11.00
CA TYR A 74 -17.82 -10.91 -9.66
C TYR A 74 -16.94 -10.38 -8.51
N PHE A 75 -15.71 -9.96 -8.80
CA PHE A 75 -14.72 -9.59 -7.79
C PHE A 75 -14.15 -8.16 -7.95
N ASP A 76 -14.31 -7.53 -9.11
CA ASP A 76 -13.78 -6.18 -9.36
C ASP A 76 -14.87 -5.09 -9.34
N GLY A 77 -14.54 -3.96 -8.72
CA GLY A 77 -15.29 -2.70 -8.81
C GLY A 77 -16.76 -2.80 -8.38
N LYS A 78 -17.65 -2.15 -9.13
CA LYS A 78 -19.10 -2.07 -8.87
C LYS A 78 -19.82 -3.43 -8.96
N ASN A 79 -19.17 -4.43 -9.56
CA ASN A 79 -19.70 -5.79 -9.73
C ASN A 79 -19.20 -6.76 -8.66
N ALA A 80 -18.42 -6.27 -7.68
CA ALA A 80 -18.00 -7.07 -6.53
C ALA A 80 -19.25 -7.58 -5.79
N SER A 81 -19.49 -8.89 -5.88
CA SER A 81 -20.70 -9.52 -5.39
C SER A 81 -20.36 -10.77 -4.59
N GLY A 82 -21.17 -11.08 -3.58
CA GLY A 82 -21.05 -12.32 -2.78
C GLY A 82 -21.52 -13.58 -3.52
N LYS A 83 -22.08 -13.46 -4.72
CA LYS A 83 -22.55 -14.58 -5.57
C LYS A 83 -21.54 -15.74 -5.72
N PRO A 84 -20.25 -15.53 -6.04
CA PRO A 84 -19.26 -16.60 -6.10
C PRO A 84 -19.09 -17.36 -4.78
N ILE A 85 -19.23 -16.70 -3.63
CA ILE A 85 -19.16 -17.37 -2.32
C ILE A 85 -20.35 -18.31 -2.17
N LEU A 86 -21.56 -17.83 -2.46
CA LEU A 86 -22.77 -18.64 -2.36
C LEU A 86 -22.77 -19.82 -3.34
N ALA A 87 -22.27 -19.61 -4.57
CA ALA A 87 -22.08 -20.67 -5.55
C ALA A 87 -21.09 -21.73 -5.06
N THR A 88 -19.99 -21.31 -4.41
CA THR A 88 -19.00 -22.24 -3.84
C THR A 88 -19.61 -23.08 -2.72
N ILE A 89 -20.37 -22.46 -1.81
CA ILE A 89 -21.07 -23.17 -0.73
C ILE A 89 -22.06 -24.19 -1.32
N GLY A 90 -22.88 -23.78 -2.28
CA GLY A 90 -23.83 -24.68 -2.95
C GLY A 90 -23.14 -25.86 -3.62
N ALA A 91 -22.02 -25.62 -4.31
CA ALA A 91 -21.23 -26.67 -4.95
C ALA A 91 -20.66 -27.66 -3.93
N LEU A 92 -20.11 -27.18 -2.81
CA LEU A 92 -19.57 -28.03 -1.75
C LEU A 92 -20.66 -28.90 -1.10
N LEU A 93 -21.84 -28.35 -0.86
CA LEU A 93 -22.96 -29.12 -0.30
C LEU A 93 -23.44 -30.20 -1.27
N LEU A 94 -23.55 -29.89 -2.56
CA LEU A 94 -23.95 -30.86 -3.58
C LEU A 94 -22.95 -32.01 -3.69
N ILE A 95 -21.66 -31.68 -3.74
CA ILE A 95 -20.57 -32.68 -3.79
C ILE A 95 -20.55 -33.52 -2.52
N GLY A 96 -20.64 -32.89 -1.35
CA GLY A 96 -20.70 -33.60 -0.07
C GLY A 96 -21.87 -34.57 0.01
N TYR A 97 -23.06 -34.11 -0.39
CA TYR A 97 -24.25 -34.96 -0.43
C TYR A 97 -24.11 -36.13 -1.42
N THR A 98 -23.50 -35.92 -2.58
CA THR A 98 -23.29 -37.02 -3.54
C THR A 98 -22.29 -38.05 -3.03
N ILE A 99 -21.25 -37.63 -2.30
CA ILE A 99 -20.30 -38.56 -1.65
C ILE A 99 -21.02 -39.37 -0.56
N GLU A 100 -21.73 -38.69 0.35
CA GLU A 100 -22.51 -39.33 1.43
C GLU A 100 -23.56 -40.30 0.87
N TYR A 101 -24.25 -39.90 -0.21
CA TYR A 101 -25.24 -40.74 -0.85
C TYR A 101 -24.62 -42.02 -1.42
N ASN A 102 -23.49 -41.91 -2.12
CA ASN A 102 -22.83 -43.06 -2.72
C ASN A 102 -22.11 -43.94 -1.70
N GLY A 103 -21.55 -43.38 -0.63
CA GLY A 103 -20.78 -44.12 0.38
C GLY A 103 -21.61 -44.70 1.52
N HIS A 104 -22.72 -44.05 1.87
CA HIS A 104 -23.54 -44.38 3.04
C HIS A 104 -24.97 -44.71 2.62
N LEU A 105 -25.71 -43.75 2.07
CA LEU A 105 -27.17 -43.89 1.88
C LEU A 105 -27.59 -45.01 0.93
N LYS A 106 -26.81 -45.23 -0.12
CA LYS A 106 -27.11 -46.22 -1.15
C LYS A 106 -27.06 -47.66 -0.64
N TYR A 107 -26.27 -47.94 0.40
CA TYR A 107 -26.03 -49.31 0.87
C TYR A 107 -26.71 -49.65 2.21
N HIS A 108 -27.48 -48.73 2.79
CA HIS A 108 -28.17 -48.94 4.08
C HIS A 108 -29.18 -50.10 4.13
N LYS A 109 -29.56 -50.68 2.99
CA LYS A 109 -30.43 -51.86 2.95
C LYS A 109 -29.69 -53.20 2.79
N ASN A 110 -28.40 -53.19 2.45
CA ASN A 110 -27.61 -54.40 2.21
C ASN A 110 -26.69 -54.75 3.38
N ALA A 111 -26.59 -53.90 4.40
CA ALA A 111 -25.95 -54.20 5.67
C ALA A 111 -26.99 -54.77 6.64
N HIS A 112 -27.26 -56.08 6.52
CA HIS A 112 -27.86 -56.84 7.61
C HIS A 112 -26.89 -56.79 8.80
N HIS A 113 -27.41 -56.50 10.00
CA HIS A 113 -26.72 -56.88 11.24
C HIS A 113 -26.61 -58.40 11.32
#